data_AF-A0A653YSD3-F1
#
_entry.id   AF-A0A653YSD3-F1
#
_cell.length_a   1.000
_cell.length_b   1.000
_cell.length_c   1.000
_cell.angle_alpha   90.00
_cell.angle_beta   90.00
_cell.angle_gamma   90.00
#
_symmetry.space_group_name_H-M   'P 1'
#
loop_
_entity.id
_entity.type
_entity.pdbx_description
1 polymer ?
#
loop_
_entity_poly.entity_id
_entity_poly.type
_entity_poly.pdbx_seq_one_letter_code
_entity_poly.pdbx_strand_id
1 'polypeptide(L)' 'MDTQSQITTKKLNKVKALLPTGSMEKIADSLNISVSTVSNVFSGRNKKQVNDVLARALTIIEEDKKEKSELANKIELL' A
#
# COMPACT_ATOMS: atom_id res chain seq x y z
N MET A 1 20.25 4.13 -20.52
CA MET A 1 19.85 4.56 -19.18
C MET A 1 18.47 4.00 -18.95
N ASP A 2 18.39 2.92 -18.19
CA ASP A 2 17.19 2.12 -18.02
C ASP A 2 16.05 2.97 -17.44
N THR A 3 14.94 3.01 -18.15
CA THR A 3 13.67 3.67 -17.82
C THR A 3 12.97 2.96 -16.65
N GLN A 4 13.66 2.80 -15.52
CA GLN A 4 13.03 2.45 -14.25
C GLN A 4 12.13 3.63 -13.87
N SER A 5 10.85 3.53 -14.25
CA SER A 5 9.83 4.56 -14.10
C SER A 5 9.94 5.24 -12.74
N GLN A 6 10.38 6.51 -12.72
CA GLN A 6 10.40 7.28 -11.48
C GLN A 6 8.95 7.43 -10.98
N ILE A 7 8.59 6.65 -9.98
CA ILE A 7 7.32 6.82 -9.28
C ILE A 7 7.39 8.15 -8.55
N THR A 8 6.49 9.07 -8.90
CA THR A 8 6.46 10.41 -8.29
C THR A 8 5.85 10.35 -6.90
N THR A 9 6.23 11.30 -6.04
CA THR A 9 5.62 11.45 -4.69
C THR A 9 4.11 11.59 -4.77
N LYS A 10 3.57 12.20 -5.83
CA LYS A 10 2.11 12.27 -6.07
C LYS A 10 1.48 10.89 -6.24
N LYS A 11 2.14 9.95 -6.93
CA LYS A 11 1.66 8.57 -7.07
C LYS A 11 1.75 7.81 -5.75
N LEU A 12 2.84 7.97 -5.00
CA LEU A 12 3.02 7.38 -3.67
C LEU A 12 1.93 7.85 -2.68
N ASN A 13 1.62 9.15 -2.69
CA ASN A 13 0.55 9.72 -1.87
C ASN A 13 -0.83 9.17 -2.24
N LYS A 14 -1.10 8.91 -3.52
CA LYS A 14 -2.36 8.26 -3.95
C LYS A 14 -2.48 6.85 -3.39
N VAL A 15 -1.41 6.05 -3.44
CA VAL A 15 -1.42 4.70 -2.85
C VAL A 15 -1.63 4.78 -1.34
N LYS A 16 -0.90 5.66 -0.65
CA LYS A 16 -1.07 5.89 0.79
C LYS A 16 -2.51 6.26 1.16
N ALA A 17 -3.17 7.11 0.38
CA ALA A 17 -4.53 7.53 0.63
C ALA A 17 -5.58 6.42 0.43
N LEU A 18 -5.25 5.36 -0.32
CA LEU A 18 -6.11 4.21 -0.55
C LEU A 18 -5.92 3.09 0.48
N LEU A 19 -4.90 3.19 1.34
CA LEU A 19 -4.64 2.17 2.35
C LEU A 19 -5.76 2.14 3.41
N PRO A 20 -6.26 0.96 3.77
CA PRO A 20 -7.09 0.77 4.95
C PRO A 20 -6.36 1.22 6.23
N THR A 21 -7.14 1.50 7.29
CA THR A 21 -6.57 1.84 8.60
C THR A 21 -5.69 0.71 9.13
N GLY A 22 -4.55 1.06 9.74
CA GLY A 22 -3.58 0.07 10.28
C GLY A 22 -2.69 -0.61 9.23
N SER A 23 -2.78 -0.22 7.95
CA SER A 23 -2.00 -0.89 6.91
C SER A 23 -0.51 -0.57 6.95
N MET A 24 -0.09 0.57 7.48
CA MET A 24 1.34 0.92 7.53
C MET A 24 2.10 0.04 8.51
N GLU A 25 1.46 -0.29 9.63
CA GLU A 25 1.91 -1.25 10.64
C GLU A 25 1.99 -2.64 10.02
N LYS A 26 0.94 -3.09 9.33
CA LYS A 26 0.94 -4.38 8.62
C LYS A 26 2.06 -4.49 7.58
N ILE A 27 2.32 -3.42 6.81
CA ILE A 27 3.43 -3.40 5.84
C ILE A 27 4.78 -3.47 6.55
N ALA A 28 4.95 -2.68 7.61
CA ALA A 28 6.17 -2.63 8.41
C ALA A 28 6.51 -4.01 8.99
N ASP A 29 5.52 -4.67 9.59
CA ASP A 29 5.65 -6.02 10.14
C ASP A 29 5.97 -7.04 9.05
N SER A 30 5.25 -6.98 7.91
CA SER A 30 5.44 -7.92 6.78
C SER A 30 6.85 -7.85 6.19
N LEU A 31 7.45 -6.66 6.17
CA LEU A 31 8.76 -6.41 5.56
C LEU A 31 9.90 -6.35 6.59
N ASN A 32 9.60 -6.54 7.88
CA ASN A 32 10.54 -6.38 9.00
C ASN A 32 11.31 -5.03 8.95
N ILE A 33 10.58 -3.94 8.72
CA ILE A 33 11.08 -2.56 8.73
C ILE A 33 10.25 -1.71 9.69
N SER A 34 10.73 -0.51 10.05
CA SER A 34 9.94 0.39 10.89
C SER A 34 8.78 1.04 10.12
N VAL A 35 7.68 1.34 10.82
CA VAL A 35 6.58 2.17 10.31
C VAL A 35 7.09 3.51 9.78
N SER A 36 8.11 4.10 10.44
CA SER A 36 8.78 5.31 9.97
C SER A 36 9.42 5.13 8.59
N THR A 37 9.99 3.95 8.31
CA THR A 37 10.56 3.62 6.99
C THR A 37 9.46 3.56 5.93
N VAL A 38 8.34 2.90 6.23
CA VAL A 38 7.15 2.85 5.35
C VAL A 38 6.62 4.26 5.06
N SER A 39 6.46 5.08 6.09
CA SER A 39 6.03 6.48 5.96
C SER A 39 7.01 7.30 5.10
N ASN A 40 8.31 7.12 5.30
CA ASN A 40 9.34 7.78 4.50
C ASN A 40 9.30 7.37 3.03
N VAL A 41 8.99 6.10 2.73
CA VAL A 41 8.76 5.65 1.36
C VAL A 41 7.59 6.41 0.76
N PHE A 42 6.43 6.45 1.41
CA PHE A 42 5.26 7.16 0.87
C PHE A 42 5.48 8.68 0.74
N SER A 43 6.30 9.29 1.59
CA SER A 43 6.72 10.69 1.46
C SER A 43 7.78 10.92 0.36
N GLY A 44 8.25 9.87 -0.33
CA GLY A 44 9.31 9.96 -1.33
C GLY A 44 10.71 10.22 -0.77
N ARG A 45 10.87 10.15 0.56
CA ARG A 45 12.14 10.35 1.29
C ARG A 45 13.00 9.09 1.34
N ASN A 46 12.42 7.92 1.06
CA ASN A 46 13.16 6.66 0.94
C ASN A 46 12.81 5.95 -0.38
N LYS A 47 13.79 5.86 -1.29
CA LYS A 47 13.62 5.20 -2.59
C LYS A 47 14.03 3.73 -2.60
N LYS A 48 14.79 3.27 -1.60
CA LYS A 48 15.37 1.91 -1.57
C LYS A 48 14.30 0.83 -1.35
N GLN A 49 13.26 1.17 -0.59
CA GLN A 49 12.19 0.26 -0.19
C GLN A 49 10.88 0.49 -0.97
N VAL A 50 10.92 1.29 -2.06
CA VAL A 50 9.71 1.69 -2.81
C VAL A 50 8.98 0.48 -3.38
N ASN A 51 9.71 -0.43 -4.03
CA ASN A 51 9.09 -1.56 -4.71
C ASN A 51 8.40 -2.51 -3.72
N ASP A 52 9.09 -2.88 -2.64
CA ASP A 52 8.56 -3.83 -1.65
C ASP A 52 7.37 -3.25 -0.88
N VAL A 53 7.48 -1.99 -0.45
CA VAL A 53 6.38 -1.28 0.24
C VAL A 53 5.18 -1.11 -0.68
N LEU A 54 5.38 -0.76 -1.95
CA LEU A 54 4.28 -0.62 -2.90
C LEU A 54 3.63 -1.97 -3.24
N ALA A 55 4.43 -3.02 -3.44
CA ALA A 55 3.92 -4.35 -3.70
C ALA A 55 2.99 -4.79 -2.55
N ARG A 56 3.46 -4.66 -1.29
CA ARG A 56 2.62 -5.02 -0.13
C ARG A 56 1.40 -4.13 0.02
N ALA A 57 1.53 -2.83 -0.22
CA ALA A 57 0.41 -1.89 -0.17
C ALA A 57 -0.68 -2.22 -1.19
N LEU A 58 -0.30 -2.56 -2.42
CA LEU A 58 -1.25 -2.95 -3.46
C LEU A 58 -2.00 -4.24 -3.09
N THR A 59 -1.30 -5.25 -2.58
CA THR A 59 -1.94 -6.48 -2.09
C THR A 59 -2.97 -6.19 -1.00
N ILE A 60 -2.64 -5.35 -0.01
CA ILE A 60 -3.58 -5.01 1.08
C ILE A 60 -4.82 -4.28 0.53
N ILE A 61 -4.64 -3.38 -0.44
CA ILE A 61 -5.76 -2.67 -1.08
C ILE A 61 -6.66 -3.64 -1.86
N GLU A 62 -6.08 -4.62 -2.55
CA GLU A 62 -6.83 -5.64 -3.27
C GLU A 62 -7.60 -6.57 -2.33
N GLU A 63 -6.98 -6.99 -1.22
CA GLU A 63 -7.61 -7.78 -0.16
C GLU A 63 -8.83 -7.06 0.43
N ASP A 64 -8.67 -5.78 0.82
CA ASP A 64 -9.76 -4.96 1.38
C ASP A 64 -10.92 -4.75 0.38
N LYS A 65 -10.61 -4.53 -0.90
CA LYS A 65 -11.63 -4.42 -1.95
C LYS A 65 -12.40 -5.72 -2.14
N LYS A 66 -11.70 -6.86 -2.14
CA LYS A 66 -12.32 -8.17 -2.28
C LYS A 66 -13.25 -8.46 -1.11
N GLU A 67 -12.80 -8.24 0.12
CA GLU A 67 -13.60 -8.44 1.33
C GLU A 67 -14.88 -7.59 1.31
N LYS A 68 -14.77 -6.30 0.94
CA LYS A 68 -15.93 -5.41 0.80
C LYS A 68 -16.90 -5.87 -0.29
N SER A 69 -16.39 -6.33 -1.43
CA SER A 69 -17.24 -6.86 -2.51
C SER A 69 -17.96 -8.14 -2.09
N GLU A 70 -17.28 -9.05 -1.40
CA GLU A 70 -17.90 -10.28 -0.87
C GLU A 70 -18.97 -9.97 0.17
N LEU A 71 -18.72 -8.99 1.03
CA LEU A 71 -19.69 -8.55 2.03
C LEU A 71 -20.91 -7.90 1.38
N ALA A 72 -20.71 -7.04 0.38
CA ALA A 72 -21.80 -6.42 -0.38
C ALA A 72 -22.70 -7.47 -1.04
N ASN A 73 -22.10 -8.46 -1.71
CA ASN A 73 -22.85 -9.55 -2.35
C ASN A 73 -23.65 -10.38 -1.32
N LYS A 74 -23.09 -10.65 -0.13
CA LYS A 74 -23.80 -11.36 0.93
C LYS A 74 -25.03 -10.59 1.41
N ILE A 75 -24.93 -9.27 1.52
CA ILE A 75 -26.06 -8.41 1.92
C ILE A 75 -27.15 -8.40 0.85
N GLU A 76 -26.81 -8.36 -0.43
CA GLU A 76 -27.80 -8.41 -1.53
C GLU A 76 -28.58 -9.74 -1.59
N LEU A 77 -28.03 -10.82 -1.01
CA LEU A 77 -28.65 -12.14 -0.95
C LEU A 77 -29.51 -12.37 0.30
N LEU A 78 -29.59 -11.40 1.22
CA LEU A 78 -30.43 -11.42 2.42
C LEU A 78 -31.78 -10.73 2.19
#